data_AF-A0A062C0T2-F1
#
_entry.id   AF-A0A062C0T2-F1
#
_cell.length_a   1.000
_cell.length_b   1.000
_cell.length_c   1.000
_cell.angle_alpha   90.00
_cell.angle_beta   90.00
_cell.angle_gamma   90.00
#
_symmetry.space_group_name_H-M   'P 1'
#
loop_
_entity.id
_entity.type
_entity.pdbx_description
1 polymer ?
#
loop_
_entity_poly.entity_id
_entity_poly.type
_entity_poly.pdbx_seq_one_letter_code
_entity_poly.pdbx_strand_id
1 'polypeptide(L)'
;MLIKTTLFLSTLLSSFTLYAQPTSLDQYLIQERIISSDYKITDKNRLNDVLQALSEENSRVLPYQVDENTVLEQVMSYADHIEVQGLIVTPDFRQFAQSVGQNKVEQLFRKGIINNCSHFFEHEFQRVNPYELNMTLNSDYGRYQIKMKNTQCKF
;
A
#
# COMPACT_ATOMS: atom_id res chain seq x y z
N MET A 1 67.38 14.99 -2.16
CA MET A 1 66.14 15.74 -1.91
C MET A 1 65.01 14.98 -2.60
N LEU A 2 64.27 14.15 -1.87
CA LEU A 2 63.18 13.32 -2.40
C LEU A 2 61.85 13.87 -1.84
N ILE A 3 60.98 14.36 -2.72
CA ILE A 3 59.63 14.79 -2.36
C ILE A 3 58.74 13.54 -2.44
N LYS A 4 58.27 13.06 -1.28
CA LYS A 4 57.23 12.03 -1.18
C LYS A 4 55.86 12.71 -1.29
N THR A 5 55.21 12.58 -2.44
CA THR A 5 53.80 12.96 -2.61
C THR A 5 52.92 11.76 -2.25
N THR A 6 52.28 11.84 -1.09
CA THR A 6 51.27 10.86 -0.64
C THR A 6 49.91 11.24 -1.23
N LEU A 7 49.38 10.42 -2.13
CA LEU A 7 48.06 10.59 -2.73
C LEU A 7 47.00 10.00 -1.77
N PHE A 8 46.20 10.84 -1.12
CA PHE A 8 45.03 10.39 -0.35
C PHE A 8 43.83 10.27 -1.29
N LEU A 9 43.41 9.03 -1.59
CA LEU A 9 42.23 8.72 -2.37
C LEU A 9 41.03 8.64 -1.41
N SER A 10 40.27 9.74 -1.31
CA SER A 10 39.03 9.79 -0.52
C SER A 10 37.90 9.12 -1.31
N THR A 11 37.60 7.85 -1.00
CA THR A 11 36.40 7.17 -1.49
C THR A 11 35.16 7.73 -0.77
N LEU A 12 34.42 8.62 -1.42
CA LEU A 12 33.04 8.93 -1.03
C LEU A 12 32.18 7.70 -1.33
N LEU A 13 31.91 6.91 -0.30
CA LEU A 13 30.84 5.93 -0.28
C LEU A 13 29.51 6.68 -0.24
N SER A 14 29.01 7.07 -1.41
CA SER A 14 27.64 7.51 -1.58
C SER A 14 26.74 6.30 -1.35
N SER A 15 26.18 6.18 -0.15
CA SER A 15 25.11 5.25 0.14
C SER A 15 23.89 5.67 -0.68
N PHE A 16 23.73 5.08 -1.87
CA PHE A 16 22.49 5.18 -2.63
C PHE A 16 21.41 4.44 -1.85
N THR A 17 20.67 5.17 -1.01
CA THR A 17 19.36 4.71 -0.58
C THR A 17 18.52 4.60 -1.86
N LEU A 18 18.23 3.37 -2.27
CA LEU A 18 17.24 3.06 -3.28
C LEU A 18 15.87 3.53 -2.75
N TYR A 19 15.59 4.82 -2.90
CA TYR A 19 14.24 5.33 -2.75
C TYR A 19 13.42 4.74 -3.90
N ALA A 20 12.30 4.10 -3.57
CA ALA A 20 11.31 3.72 -4.56
C ALA A 20 11.00 4.97 -5.40
N GLN A 21 11.09 4.82 -6.73
CA GLN A 21 10.83 5.95 -7.62
C GLN A 21 9.35 6.33 -7.48
N PRO A 22 9.02 7.62 -7.36
CA PRO A 22 7.63 8.08 -7.24
C PRO A 22 6.82 7.62 -8.44
N THR A 23 5.58 7.22 -8.18
CA THR A 23 4.68 6.73 -9.22
C THR A 23 4.32 7.84 -10.21
N SER A 24 3.80 7.48 -11.39
CA SER A 24 3.27 8.46 -12.35
C SER A 24 2.15 9.31 -11.76
N LEU A 25 1.34 8.73 -10.87
CA LEU A 25 0.32 9.45 -10.11
C LEU A 25 0.96 10.47 -9.15
N ASP A 26 1.97 10.07 -8.38
CA ASP A 26 2.68 11.01 -7.48
C ASP A 26 3.25 12.21 -8.26
N GLN A 27 3.85 11.97 -9.43
CA GLN A 27 4.40 13.02 -10.28
C GLN A 27 3.32 13.99 -10.78
N TYR A 28 2.18 13.47 -11.23
CA TYR A 28 1.03 14.27 -11.63
C TYR A 28 0.50 15.12 -10.47
N LEU A 29 0.33 14.52 -9.28
CA LEU A 29 -0.19 15.21 -8.11
C LEU A 29 0.74 16.36 -7.65
N ILE A 30 2.06 16.18 -7.77
CA ILE A 30 3.05 17.24 -7.51
C ILE A 30 2.91 18.37 -8.53
N GLN A 31 2.83 18.04 -9.82
CA GLN A 31 2.69 19.02 -10.90
C GLN A 31 1.43 19.88 -10.72
N GLU A 32 0.32 19.26 -10.31
CA GLU A 32 -0.96 19.91 -10.06
C GLU A 32 -1.06 20.61 -8.69
N ARG A 33 0.01 20.54 -7.88
CA ARG A 33 0.09 21.09 -6.52
C ARG A 33 -0.99 20.57 -5.58
N ILE A 34 -1.43 19.32 -5.79
CA ILE A 34 -2.36 18.60 -4.93
C ILE A 34 -1.61 17.97 -3.75
N ILE A 35 -0.36 17.58 -4.01
CA ILE A 35 0.64 17.24 -2.98
C ILE A 35 1.89 18.10 -3.20
N SER A 36 2.69 18.28 -2.14
CA SER A 36 3.99 18.95 -2.20
C SER A 36 5.08 18.03 -2.77
N SER A 37 6.25 18.60 -3.08
CA SER A 37 7.41 17.82 -3.58
C SER A 37 7.98 16.82 -2.56
N ASP A 38 7.67 16.99 -1.26
CA ASP A 38 7.93 15.99 -0.21
C ASP A 38 6.71 15.09 0.04
N TYR A 39 5.80 14.98 -0.93
CA TYR A 39 4.62 14.12 -0.97
C TYR A 39 3.56 14.39 0.11
N LYS A 40 3.62 15.51 0.82
CA LYS A 40 2.59 15.88 1.79
C LYS A 40 1.34 16.36 1.08
N ILE A 41 0.18 15.97 1.58
CA ILE A 41 -1.10 16.38 1.01
C ILE A 41 -1.32 17.88 1.29
N THR A 42 -1.49 18.66 0.22
CA THR A 42 -1.75 20.10 0.32
C THR A 42 -3.22 20.43 0.04
N ASP A 43 -3.90 19.61 -0.78
CA ASP A 43 -5.34 19.76 -1.09
C ASP A 43 -6.05 18.41 -1.02
N LYS A 44 -6.68 18.12 0.13
CA LYS A 44 -7.37 16.85 0.38
C LYS A 44 -8.58 16.65 -0.53
N ASN A 45 -9.29 17.72 -0.88
CA ASN A 45 -10.52 17.63 -1.66
C ASN A 45 -10.18 17.30 -3.12
N ARG A 46 -9.24 18.05 -3.73
CA ARG A 46 -8.77 17.74 -5.08
C ARG A 46 -8.14 16.36 -5.18
N LEU A 47 -7.44 15.92 -4.14
CA LEU A 47 -6.90 14.55 -4.10
C LEU A 47 -8.02 13.51 -4.12
N ASN A 48 -9.07 13.69 -3.30
CA ASN A 48 -10.22 12.80 -3.33
C ASN A 48 -10.91 12.78 -4.69
N ASP A 49 -11.08 13.93 -5.36
CA ASP A 49 -11.69 13.99 -6.69
C ASP A 49 -10.90 13.16 -7.71
N VAL A 50 -9.56 13.27 -7.71
CA VAL A 50 -8.67 12.48 -8.58
C VAL A 50 -8.76 11.00 -8.25
N LEU A 51 -8.66 10.63 -6.97
CA LEU A 51 -8.67 9.23 -6.55
C LEU A 51 -10.03 8.56 -6.78
N GLN A 52 -11.12 9.31 -6.65
CA GLN A 52 -12.47 8.82 -6.97
C GLN A 52 -12.59 8.52 -8.46
N ALA A 53 -12.18 9.44 -9.34
CA ALA A 53 -12.22 9.22 -10.79
C ALA A 53 -11.39 8.00 -11.20
N LEU A 54 -10.20 7.82 -10.60
CA LEU A 54 -9.36 6.63 -10.82
C LEU A 54 -10.00 5.36 -10.29
N SER A 55 -10.63 5.40 -9.11
CA SER A 55 -11.32 4.24 -8.54
C SER A 55 -12.52 3.82 -9.39
N GLU A 56 -13.29 4.78 -9.92
CA GLU A 56 -14.39 4.52 -10.84
C GLU A 56 -13.90 3.85 -12.13
N GLU A 57 -12.80 4.31 -12.71
CA GLU A 57 -12.22 3.69 -13.90
C GLU A 57 -11.67 2.28 -13.61
N ASN A 58 -10.91 2.12 -12.52
CA ASN A 58 -10.38 0.83 -12.10
C ASN A 58 -11.49 -0.16 -11.71
N SER A 59 -12.67 0.31 -11.28
CA SER A 59 -13.79 -0.57 -10.96
C SER A 59 -14.31 -1.34 -12.18
N ARG A 60 -14.06 -0.85 -13.40
CA ARG A 60 -14.44 -1.54 -14.66
C ARG A 60 -13.71 -2.86 -14.87
N VAL A 61 -12.57 -3.05 -14.20
CA VAL A 61 -11.80 -4.31 -14.26
C VAL A 61 -12.02 -5.21 -13.04
N LEU A 62 -12.94 -4.84 -12.15
CA LEU A 62 -13.38 -5.66 -11.01
C LEU A 62 -14.67 -6.45 -11.35
N PRO A 63 -14.91 -7.59 -10.69
CA PRO A 63 -14.00 -8.26 -9.75
C PRO A 63 -12.83 -8.95 -10.49
N TYR A 64 -11.67 -9.08 -9.83
CA TYR A 64 -10.56 -9.87 -10.35
C TYR A 64 -9.88 -10.68 -9.27
N GLN A 65 -9.27 -11.80 -9.69
CA GLN A 65 -8.57 -12.72 -8.80
C GLN A 65 -7.14 -12.22 -8.58
N VAL A 66 -6.79 -11.86 -7.34
CA VAL A 66 -5.44 -11.37 -6.99
C VAL A 66 -4.45 -12.51 -6.76
N ASP A 67 -4.95 -13.64 -6.26
CA ASP A 67 -4.19 -14.87 -6.04
C ASP A 67 -5.13 -16.07 -6.09
N GLU A 68 -4.61 -17.29 -5.92
CA GLU A 68 -5.40 -18.52 -5.95
C GLU A 68 -6.53 -18.59 -4.90
N ASN A 69 -6.52 -17.69 -3.92
CA ASN A 69 -7.30 -17.75 -2.68
C ASN A 69 -8.24 -16.56 -2.48
N THR A 70 -8.05 -15.47 -3.23
CA THR A 70 -8.72 -14.19 -2.98
C THR A 70 -9.17 -13.53 -4.28
N VAL A 71 -10.41 -13.08 -4.29
CA VAL A 71 -11.00 -12.24 -5.34
C VAL A 71 -11.26 -10.87 -4.76
N LEU A 72 -10.80 -9.80 -5.41
CA LEU A 72 -11.19 -8.44 -5.05
C LEU A 72 -12.45 -8.04 -5.79
N GLU A 73 -13.37 -7.42 -5.06
CA GLU A 73 -14.67 -6.95 -5.56
C GLU A 73 -14.71 -5.43 -5.65
N GLN A 74 -14.02 -4.74 -4.75
CA GLN A 74 -13.99 -3.27 -4.70
C GLN A 74 -12.62 -2.80 -4.18
N VAL A 75 -12.07 -1.77 -4.82
CA VAL A 75 -10.90 -1.03 -4.34
C VAL A 75 -11.17 0.46 -4.54
N MET A 76 -11.27 1.21 -3.45
CA MET A 76 -11.45 2.66 -3.46
C MET A 76 -10.28 3.32 -2.76
N SER A 77 -9.70 4.34 -3.38
CA SER A 77 -8.68 5.17 -2.75
C SER A 77 -9.25 6.53 -2.35
N TYR A 78 -8.86 7.00 -1.18
CA TYR A 78 -9.18 8.30 -0.62
C TYR A 78 -7.90 8.98 -0.15
N ALA A 79 -7.95 10.27 0.16
CA ALA A 79 -6.77 11.02 0.57
C ALA A 79 -6.15 10.54 1.90
N ASP A 80 -6.88 9.80 2.73
CA ASP A 80 -6.40 9.30 4.03
C ASP A 80 -6.55 7.78 4.22
N HIS A 81 -7.16 7.06 3.28
CA HIS A 81 -7.30 5.62 3.39
C HIS A 81 -7.58 4.94 2.05
N ILE A 82 -7.40 3.61 2.03
CA ILE A 82 -7.91 2.73 0.98
C ILE A 82 -8.98 1.84 1.58
N GLU A 83 -10.09 1.68 0.87
CA GLU A 83 -11.11 0.67 1.16
C GLU A 83 -10.98 -0.49 0.18
N VAL A 84 -10.90 -1.71 0.72
CA VAL A 84 -10.85 -2.94 -0.08
C VAL A 84 -11.98 -3.87 0.35
N GLN A 85 -12.73 -4.38 -0.61
CA GLN A 85 -13.67 -5.48 -0.41
C GLN A 85 -13.29 -6.66 -1.29
N GLY A 86 -13.39 -7.87 -0.75
CA GLY A 86 -13.11 -9.08 -1.50
C GLY A 86 -13.70 -10.34 -0.88
N LEU A 87 -13.53 -11.43 -1.61
CA LEU A 87 -13.95 -12.78 -1.25
C LEU A 87 -12.74 -13.68 -1.04
N ILE A 88 -12.82 -14.50 0.01
CA ILE A 88 -11.93 -15.62 0.24
C ILE A 88 -12.56 -16.83 -0.46
N VAL A 89 -11.88 -17.32 -1.49
CA VAL A 89 -12.35 -18.41 -2.35
C VAL A 89 -11.57 -19.71 -2.14
N THR A 90 -10.65 -19.74 -1.17
CA THR A 90 -9.87 -20.93 -0.81
C THR A 90 -10.76 -22.12 -0.48
N PRO A 91 -10.55 -23.29 -1.12
CA PRO A 91 -11.20 -24.52 -0.71
C PRO A 91 -10.95 -24.84 0.76
N ASP A 92 -11.95 -25.39 1.45
CA ASP A 92 -11.87 -25.78 2.87
C ASP A 92 -11.55 -24.64 3.86
N PHE A 93 -11.67 -23.37 3.43
CA PHE A 93 -11.44 -22.22 4.31
C PHE A 93 -12.33 -22.25 5.56
N ARG A 94 -13.56 -22.74 5.44
CA ARG A 94 -14.46 -22.97 6.57
C ARG A 94 -13.83 -23.85 7.65
N GLN A 95 -13.25 -24.99 7.27
CA GLN A 95 -12.63 -25.92 8.22
C GLN A 95 -11.43 -25.26 8.91
N PHE A 96 -10.60 -24.56 8.13
CA PHE A 96 -9.48 -23.80 8.66
C PHE A 96 -9.95 -22.74 9.66
N ALA A 97 -10.88 -21.86 9.27
CA ALA A 97 -11.38 -20.77 10.09
C ALA A 97 -12.04 -21.27 11.39
N GLN A 98 -12.77 -22.39 11.32
CA GLN A 98 -13.31 -23.06 12.51
C GLN A 98 -12.22 -23.57 13.46
N SER A 99 -11.11 -24.09 12.92
CA SER A 99 -10.02 -24.65 13.72
C SER A 99 -9.19 -23.60 14.46
N VAL A 100 -8.99 -22.41 13.86
CA VAL A 100 -8.14 -21.36 14.44
C VAL A 100 -8.92 -20.21 15.08
N GLY A 101 -10.20 -20.05 14.71
CA GLY A 101 -11.06 -18.96 15.15
C GLY A 101 -10.82 -17.64 14.40
N GLN A 102 -11.85 -16.80 14.35
CA GLN A 102 -11.87 -15.55 13.58
C GLN A 102 -10.71 -14.60 13.89
N ASN A 103 -10.40 -14.37 15.16
CA ASN A 103 -9.31 -13.47 15.56
C ASN A 103 -7.96 -13.92 14.99
N LYS A 104 -7.72 -15.24 14.92
CA LYS A 104 -6.47 -15.76 14.37
C LYS A 104 -6.40 -15.60 12.86
N VAL A 105 -7.53 -15.78 12.18
CA VAL A 105 -7.65 -15.52 10.73
C VAL A 105 -7.33 -14.04 10.42
N GLU A 106 -7.95 -13.09 11.13
CA GLU A 106 -7.69 -11.66 10.93
C GLU A 106 -6.23 -11.28 11.20
N GLN A 107 -5.61 -11.89 12.21
CA GLN A 107 -4.17 -11.72 12.48
C GLN A 107 -3.29 -12.23 11.33
N LEU A 108 -3.65 -13.37 10.72
CA LEU A 108 -2.90 -13.92 9.59
C LEU A 108 -3.02 -13.03 8.36
N PHE A 109 -4.22 -12.53 8.04
CA PHE A 109 -4.40 -11.55 6.97
C PHE A 109 -3.61 -10.27 7.25
N ARG A 110 -3.70 -9.72 8.46
CA ARG A 110 -2.91 -8.53 8.85
C ARG A 110 -1.41 -8.77 8.66
N LYS A 111 -0.90 -9.95 9.04
CA LYS A 111 0.51 -10.30 8.83
C LYS A 111 0.86 -10.35 7.34
N GLY A 112 0.00 -10.95 6.52
CA GLY A 112 0.16 -10.99 5.06
C GLY A 112 0.24 -9.59 4.45
N ILE A 113 -0.65 -8.69 4.88
CA ILE A 113 -0.67 -7.29 4.45
C ILE A 113 0.62 -6.57 4.87
N ILE A 114 1.05 -6.72 6.13
CA ILE A 114 2.28 -6.07 6.64
C ILE A 114 3.50 -6.52 5.83
N ASN A 115 3.58 -7.80 5.49
CA ASN A 115 4.67 -8.35 4.69
C ASN A 115 4.66 -7.85 3.23
N ASN A 116 3.54 -7.31 2.77
CA ASN A 116 3.32 -6.83 1.41
C ASN A 116 2.89 -5.35 1.39
N CYS A 117 3.32 -4.57 2.39
CA CYS A 117 2.86 -3.19 2.58
C CYS A 117 2.98 -2.30 1.34
N SER A 118 4.05 -2.46 0.56
CA SER A 118 4.27 -1.69 -0.66
C SER A 118 3.22 -1.92 -1.75
N HIS A 119 2.54 -3.07 -1.75
CA HIS A 119 1.43 -3.37 -2.67
C HIS A 119 0.13 -2.67 -2.26
N PHE A 120 -0.07 -2.41 -0.96
CA PHE A 120 -1.26 -1.74 -0.46
C PHE A 120 -1.07 -0.21 -0.38
N PHE A 121 0.13 0.26 -0.05
CA PHE A 121 0.48 1.68 -0.06
C PHE A 121 1.43 1.94 -1.23
N GLU A 122 0.88 1.89 -2.43
CA GLU A 122 1.64 1.98 -3.69
C GLU A 122 2.30 3.36 -3.85
N HIS A 123 1.58 4.43 -3.51
CA HIS A 123 2.01 5.80 -3.78
C HIS A 123 2.75 6.43 -2.61
N GLU A 124 3.71 7.31 -2.88
CA GLU A 124 4.54 7.94 -1.83
C GLU A 124 3.70 8.83 -0.90
N PHE A 125 2.66 9.51 -1.42
CA PHE A 125 1.77 10.29 -0.55
C PHE A 125 1.07 9.41 0.50
N GLN A 126 0.80 8.14 0.20
CA GLN A 126 0.17 7.20 1.15
C GLN A 126 1.16 6.75 2.24
N ARG A 127 2.46 6.82 1.97
CA ARG A 127 3.52 6.41 2.91
C ARG A 127 3.96 7.56 3.82
N VAL A 128 3.98 8.78 3.30
CA VAL A 128 4.45 9.98 4.02
C VAL A 128 3.37 10.58 4.93
N ASN A 129 2.09 10.50 4.56
CA ASN A 129 0.98 11.07 5.32
C ASN A 129 0.34 10.02 6.24
N PRO A 130 -0.35 10.39 7.34
CA PRO A 130 -1.16 9.44 8.10
C PRO A 130 -2.21 8.81 7.19
N TYR A 131 -2.14 7.48 7.03
CA TYR A 131 -2.93 6.79 6.01
C TYR A 131 -3.30 5.39 6.47
N GLU A 132 -4.49 4.90 6.07
CA GLU A 132 -5.03 3.62 6.56
C GLU A 132 -5.46 2.68 5.43
N LEU A 133 -5.42 1.38 5.69
CA LEU A 133 -6.08 0.36 4.90
C LEU A 133 -7.28 -0.16 5.69
N ASN A 134 -8.45 -0.12 5.08
CA ASN A 134 -9.70 -0.67 5.57
C ASN A 134 -10.15 -1.81 4.65
N MET A 135 -9.86 -3.04 5.02
CA MET A 135 -10.17 -4.23 4.22
C MET A 135 -11.30 -5.04 4.86
N THR A 136 -12.31 -5.40 4.06
CA THR A 136 -13.31 -6.41 4.39
C THR A 136 -13.13 -7.61 3.48
N LEU A 137 -12.92 -8.78 4.05
CA LEU A 137 -12.93 -10.05 3.32
C LEU A 137 -14.13 -10.88 3.76
N ASN A 138 -14.92 -11.35 2.81
CA ASN A 138 -16.05 -12.24 3.06
C ASN A 138 -15.70 -13.67 2.64
N SER A 139 -16.23 -14.65 3.33
CA SER A 139 -16.23 -16.05 2.91
C SER A 139 -17.63 -16.65 3.13
N ASP A 140 -17.80 -17.91 2.73
CA ASP A 140 -19.00 -18.70 3.03
C ASP A 140 -19.26 -18.91 4.54
N TYR A 141 -18.27 -18.63 5.39
CA TYR A 141 -18.27 -18.90 6.82
C TYR A 141 -18.33 -17.62 7.67
N GLY A 142 -17.79 -16.50 7.18
CA GLY A 142 -17.77 -15.27 7.96
C GLY A 142 -17.24 -14.06 7.23
N ARG A 143 -17.25 -12.93 7.95
CA ARG A 143 -16.74 -11.63 7.50
C ARG A 143 -15.56 -11.23 8.39
N TYR A 144 -14.45 -10.88 7.76
CA TYR A 144 -13.19 -10.54 8.40
C TYR A 144 -12.86 -9.08 8.12
N GLN A 145 -12.63 -8.30 9.17
CA GLN A 145 -12.34 -6.87 9.04
C GLN A 145 -10.90 -6.60 9.46
N ILE A 146 -10.10 -6.12 8.51
CA ILE A 146 -8.71 -5.76 8.76
C ILE A 146 -8.56 -4.25 8.61
N LYS A 147 -8.19 -3.59 9.71
CA LYS A 147 -7.75 -2.19 9.71
C LYS A 147 -6.26 -2.11 10.02
N MET A 148 -5.54 -1.30 9.26
CA MET A 148 -4.10 -1.16 9.40
C MET A 148 -3.64 0.25 9.05
N LYS A 149 -2.85 0.88 9.93
CA LYS A 149 -2.18 2.15 9.63
C LYS A 149 -0.90 1.91 8.85
N ASN A 150 -0.57 2.81 7.93
CA ASN A 150 0.70 2.79 7.19
C ASN A 150 1.93 2.85 8.12
N THR A 151 1.81 3.42 9.32
CA THR A 151 2.87 3.44 10.34
C THR A 151 3.24 2.06 10.90
N GLN A 152 2.42 1.04 10.63
CA GLN A 152 2.75 -0.35 10.96
C GLN A 152 3.65 -1.02 9.91
N CYS A 153 3.87 -0.38 8.77
CA CYS A 153 4.74 -0.85 7.71
C CYS A 153 6.20 -0.45 7.94
N LYS A 154 7.12 -1.22 7.34
CA LYS A 154 8.53 -0.87 7.20
C LYS A 154 8.79 -0.62 5.71
N PHE A 155 8.66 0.63 5.30
CA PHE A 155 8.96 1.07 3.93
C PHE A 155 10.46 1.26 3.73
#